data_AF-A0A7M3Z7M5-F1
#
_entry.id   AF-A0A7M3Z7M5-F1
#
_cell.length_a   1.000
_cell.length_b   1.000
_cell.length_c   1.000
_cell.angle_alpha   90.00
_cell.angle_beta   90.00
_cell.angle_gamma   90.00
#
_symmetry.space_group_name_H-M   'P 1'
#
loop_
_entity.id
_entity.type
_entity.pdbx_description
1 polymer ?
#
loop_
_entity_poly.entity_id
_entity_poly.type
_entity_poly.pdbx_seq_one_letter_code
_entity_poly.pdbx_strand_id
1 'polypeptide(L)'
;MAIWSTYILFGIFAMLFGYGIYCVFSSEANPAHASRLISSRASPVHISEPRPSNFALEDTINEIPESPQQPTPEPSEEITDPLPDLGDEDEGEPEVKTIDTASILADIDKKWQMKGEETSSSLGAETGQLVNNSDFSDFHERLSREGGQTGQVQVSLIWDNVNDLDLSVICPSGERISFDNNVSKCGGQLDVDMNESPTSDKPVENVYWPSDSAPKGEYKVIIEHFEQHGDEDLTSYRVLVNDGFEHREYRGEITNDEPPRIVCVFSVG
;
A
#
# COMPACT_ATOMS: atom_id res chain seq x y z
N MET A 1 42.62 14.25 -4.40
CA MET A 1 42.10 13.47 -3.25
C MET A 1 40.73 12.81 -3.56
N ALA A 2 40.46 12.37 -4.80
CA ALA A 2 39.11 11.90 -5.17
C ALA A 2 38.84 10.41 -4.84
N ILE A 3 39.84 9.55 -5.01
CA ILE A 3 39.72 8.07 -4.97
C ILE A 3 39.16 7.54 -3.62
N TRP A 4 39.48 8.20 -2.50
CA TRP A 4 39.00 7.79 -1.19
C TRP A 4 37.49 8.04 -1.00
N SER A 5 36.93 9.04 -1.69
CA SER A 5 35.51 9.37 -1.64
C SER A 5 34.63 8.28 -2.28
N THR A 6 35.07 7.72 -3.41
CA THR A 6 34.34 6.65 -4.10
C THR A 6 34.33 5.34 -3.32
N TYR A 7 35.41 5.00 -2.60
CA TYR A 7 35.43 3.83 -1.72
C TYR A 7 34.56 4.01 -0.48
N ILE A 8 34.47 5.23 0.09
CA ILE A 8 33.54 5.54 1.18
C ILE A 8 32.09 5.40 0.71
N LEU A 9 31.75 5.97 -0.46
CA LEU A 9 30.42 5.85 -1.05
C LEU A 9 30.04 4.39 -1.34
N PHE A 10 30.95 3.61 -1.93
CA PHE A 10 30.76 2.18 -2.16
C PHE A 10 30.60 1.39 -0.86
N GLY A 11 31.37 1.72 0.18
CA GLY A 11 31.22 1.11 1.52
C GLY A 11 29.85 1.38 2.15
N ILE A 12 29.32 2.60 1.99
CA ILE A 12 27.96 2.96 2.44
C ILE A 12 26.91 2.16 1.65
N PHE A 13 27.00 2.11 0.32
CA PHE A 13 26.07 1.31 -0.49
C PHE A 13 26.16 -0.20 -0.18
N ALA A 14 27.36 -0.73 0.06
CA ALA A 14 27.55 -2.13 0.45
C ALA A 14 26.96 -2.42 1.84
N MET A 15 27.05 -1.49 2.80
CA MET A 15 26.38 -1.61 4.10
C MET A 15 24.86 -1.51 3.96
N LEU A 16 24.33 -0.57 3.18
CA LEU A 16 22.88 -0.42 2.97
C LEU A 16 22.28 -1.62 2.22
N PHE A 17 22.97 -2.13 1.19
CA PHE A 17 22.57 -3.34 0.48
C PHE A 17 22.69 -4.58 1.38
N GLY A 18 23.79 -4.72 2.12
CA GLY A 18 23.97 -5.78 3.10
C GLY A 18 22.92 -5.76 4.22
N TYR A 19 22.52 -4.56 4.67
CA TYR A 19 21.45 -4.36 5.64
C TYR A 19 20.07 -4.69 5.04
N GLY A 20 19.79 -4.30 3.80
CA GLY A 20 18.55 -4.68 3.10
C GLY A 20 18.43 -6.20 2.90
N ILE A 21 19.52 -6.86 2.48
CA ILE A 21 19.60 -8.32 2.38
C ILE A 21 19.48 -8.98 3.77
N TYR A 22 20.11 -8.43 4.80
CA TYR A 22 19.95 -8.89 6.18
C TYR A 22 18.50 -8.74 6.68
N CYS A 23 17.81 -7.65 6.33
CA CYS A 23 16.39 -7.49 6.63
C CYS A 23 15.55 -8.54 5.90
N VAL A 24 15.83 -8.85 4.63
CA VAL A 24 15.12 -9.90 3.86
C VAL A 24 15.36 -11.32 4.41
N PHE A 25 16.56 -11.61 4.94
CA PHE A 25 16.84 -12.88 5.61
C PHE A 25 16.39 -12.91 7.09
N SER A 26 16.14 -11.75 7.71
CA SER A 26 15.55 -11.65 9.06
C SER A 26 14.02 -11.59 9.02
N SER A 27 13.43 -11.17 7.90
CA SER A 27 12.00 -11.29 7.59
C SER A 27 11.63 -12.72 7.14
N GLU A 28 12.24 -13.72 7.77
CA GLU A 28 11.71 -15.08 7.81
C GLU A 28 10.52 -15.15 8.80
N ALA A 29 10.27 -14.06 9.55
CA ALA A 29 8.97 -13.73 10.12
C ALA A 29 7.93 -13.48 9.01
N ASN A 30 7.02 -14.44 8.85
CA ASN A 30 5.69 -14.35 8.26
C ASN A 30 5.57 -13.76 6.81
N PRO A 31 5.21 -14.58 5.80
CA PRO A 31 5.06 -14.13 4.40
C PRO A 31 3.91 -13.15 4.15
N ALA A 32 3.00 -12.91 5.11
CA ALA A 32 2.01 -11.84 5.03
C ALA A 32 2.69 -10.46 4.94
N HIS A 33 3.73 -10.20 5.74
CA HIS A 33 4.44 -8.91 5.76
C HIS A 33 5.05 -8.55 4.40
N ALA A 34 5.56 -9.53 3.66
CA ALA A 34 6.14 -9.32 2.33
C ALA A 34 5.12 -8.77 1.30
N SER A 35 3.82 -8.97 1.52
CA SER A 35 2.76 -8.43 0.67
C SER A 35 2.39 -6.98 1.03
N ARG A 36 2.60 -6.56 2.29
CA ARG A 36 2.20 -5.25 2.83
C ARG A 36 2.91 -4.08 2.10
N LEU A 37 4.19 -4.23 1.74
CA LEU A 37 4.98 -3.17 1.09
C LEU A 37 4.56 -2.82 -0.35
N ILE A 38 3.96 -3.77 -1.09
CA ILE A 38 3.64 -3.60 -2.52
C ILE A 38 2.31 -2.83 -2.73
N SER A 39 1.44 -2.78 -1.72
CA SER A 39 0.15 -2.08 -1.77
C SER A 39 0.24 -0.59 -1.37
N SER A 40 1.45 -0.05 -1.21
CA SER A 40 1.72 1.37 -0.98
C SER A 40 1.41 2.22 -2.24
N ARG A 41 0.11 2.36 -2.51
CA ARG A 41 -0.47 3.01 -3.69
C ARG A 41 0.12 4.40 -3.88
N ALA A 42 0.94 4.57 -4.92
CA ALA A 42 1.61 5.82 -5.23
C ALA A 42 0.62 6.99 -5.20
N SER A 43 0.98 8.07 -4.50
CA SER A 43 0.15 9.25 -4.34
C SER A 43 -0.38 9.72 -5.70
N PRO A 44 -1.69 10.00 -5.85
CA PRO A 44 -2.24 10.42 -7.13
C PRO A 44 -1.60 11.75 -7.52
N VAL A 45 -0.66 11.70 -8.47
CA VAL A 45 -0.03 12.89 -9.05
C VAL A 45 -1.15 13.71 -9.68
N HIS A 46 -1.47 14.84 -9.05
CA HIS A 46 -2.58 15.67 -9.46
C HIS A 46 -2.16 16.48 -10.70
N ILE A 47 -2.14 15.82 -11.86
CA ILE A 47 -1.81 16.44 -13.15
C ILE A 47 -2.86 17.53 -13.41
N SER A 48 -2.48 18.77 -13.17
CA SER A 48 -3.26 19.94 -13.52
C SER A 48 -3.16 20.17 -15.03
N GLU A 49 -3.90 19.40 -15.82
CA GLU A 49 -4.11 19.72 -17.24
C GLU A 49 -5.04 20.95 -17.35
N PRO A 50 -4.56 22.10 -17.84
CA PRO A 50 -5.45 23.16 -18.29
C PRO A 50 -6.02 22.73 -19.65
N ARG A 51 -7.14 22.00 -19.67
CA ARG A 51 -7.90 21.74 -20.91
C ARG A 51 -8.15 23.07 -21.63
N PRO A 52 -7.61 23.30 -22.84
CA PRO A 52 -8.12 24.34 -23.71
C PRO A 52 -9.50 23.91 -24.21
N SER A 53 -10.44 24.84 -24.31
CA SER A 53 -11.68 24.57 -25.05
C SER A 53 -11.39 24.32 -26.53
N ASN A 54 -12.19 23.46 -27.15
CA ASN A 54 -12.10 23.05 -28.55
C ASN A 54 -12.02 24.21 -29.58
N PHE A 55 -11.81 23.80 -30.85
CA PHE A 55 -11.97 24.51 -32.13
C PHE A 55 -10.73 25.17 -32.75
N ALA A 56 -10.70 25.14 -34.09
CA ALA A 56 -9.71 25.71 -35.01
C ALA A 56 -8.27 25.15 -34.91
N LEU A 57 -8.00 24.07 -35.66
CA LEU A 57 -6.65 23.72 -36.14
C LEU A 57 -6.63 23.42 -37.66
N GLU A 58 -7.54 24.09 -38.37
CA GLU A 58 -7.74 24.03 -39.82
C GLU A 58 -7.80 25.49 -40.31
N ASP A 59 -6.64 26.09 -40.63
CA ASP A 59 -6.51 27.27 -41.52
C ASP A 59 -5.04 27.73 -41.70
N THR A 60 -4.17 27.56 -40.69
CA THR A 60 -2.80 28.16 -40.68
C THR A 60 -1.73 27.42 -41.50
N ILE A 61 -2.09 26.56 -42.45
CA ILE A 61 -1.13 25.77 -43.27
C ILE A 61 -0.59 26.56 -44.47
N ASN A 62 -1.21 27.69 -44.83
CA ASN A 62 -1.01 28.35 -46.14
C ASN A 62 -0.17 29.65 -46.16
N GLU A 63 0.55 30.02 -45.08
CA GLU A 63 1.35 31.26 -45.05
C GLU A 63 2.84 31.04 -44.65
N ILE A 64 3.63 30.48 -45.57
CA ILE A 64 5.11 30.51 -45.53
C ILE A 64 5.67 30.94 -46.90
N PRO A 65 6.23 32.16 -47.04
CA PRO A 65 7.00 32.59 -48.22
C PRO A 65 8.51 32.31 -48.08
N GLU A 66 9.23 32.14 -49.20
CA GLU A 66 10.66 31.79 -49.21
C GLU A 66 11.63 32.97 -49.45
N SER A 67 12.76 33.00 -48.70
CA SER A 67 14.10 33.55 -49.10
C SER A 67 14.25 35.09 -49.34
N PRO A 68 15.47 35.68 -49.56
CA PRO A 68 16.84 35.08 -49.60
C PRO A 68 18.01 35.81 -48.85
N GLN A 69 19.06 35.03 -48.56
CA GLN A 69 20.55 35.26 -48.53
C GLN A 69 21.29 36.60 -48.18
N GLN A 70 22.23 36.48 -47.21
CA GLN A 70 23.64 36.98 -47.11
C GLN A 70 23.99 38.50 -47.05
N PRO A 71 25.13 38.90 -46.42
CA PRO A 71 26.51 38.71 -46.96
C PRO A 71 27.63 38.31 -45.94
N THR A 72 28.84 38.05 -46.46
CA THR A 72 30.14 37.74 -45.77
C THR A 72 31.10 38.96 -45.82
N PRO A 73 32.39 38.97 -45.36
CA PRO A 73 33.39 37.89 -45.08
C PRO A 73 33.98 37.98 -43.63
N GLU A 74 35.22 37.64 -43.20
CA GLU A 74 36.56 37.31 -43.79
C GLU A 74 37.34 36.29 -42.86
N PRO A 75 38.70 36.12 -42.76
CA PRO A 75 39.31 34.77 -42.51
C PRO A 75 40.37 34.68 -41.36
N SER A 76 41.19 33.61 -41.40
CA SER A 76 42.45 33.29 -40.66
C SER A 76 42.31 32.65 -39.24
N GLU A 77 43.14 31.69 -38.79
CA GLU A 77 44.32 30.98 -39.35
C GLU A 77 44.23 29.43 -39.21
N GLU A 78 45.21 28.72 -39.78
CA GLU A 78 45.38 27.27 -39.87
C GLU A 78 46.50 26.79 -38.90
N ILE A 79 46.25 25.75 -38.09
CA ILE A 79 47.31 25.05 -37.32
C ILE A 79 47.08 23.53 -37.39
N THR A 80 48.12 22.82 -37.79
CA THR A 80 48.21 21.35 -37.87
C THR A 80 48.90 20.75 -36.66
N ASP A 81 48.54 19.52 -36.26
CA ASP A 81 49.49 18.53 -35.73
C ASP A 81 48.92 17.09 -35.89
N PRO A 82 49.75 16.02 -35.93
CA PRO A 82 49.37 14.75 -36.55
C PRO A 82 48.97 13.63 -35.58
N LEU A 83 48.25 12.62 -36.10
CA LEU A 83 48.03 11.34 -35.43
C LEU A 83 49.33 10.53 -35.32
N PRO A 84 49.60 9.87 -34.17
CA PRO A 84 50.44 8.68 -34.13
C PRO A 84 49.62 7.44 -34.57
N ASP A 85 50.09 6.80 -35.64
CA ASP A 85 49.73 5.43 -36.03
C ASP A 85 50.49 4.40 -35.15
N LEU A 86 49.84 3.28 -34.81
CA LEU A 86 50.44 1.93 -34.62
C LEU A 86 49.44 0.93 -33.98
N GLY A 87 49.23 -0.21 -34.64
CA GLY A 87 48.91 -1.49 -33.97
C GLY A 87 47.58 -2.17 -34.33
N ASP A 88 47.59 -3.06 -35.33
CA ASP A 88 46.56 -4.08 -35.53
C ASP A 88 46.85 -5.31 -34.64
N GLU A 89 45.94 -5.68 -33.73
CA GLU A 89 45.88 -7.02 -33.12
C GLU A 89 44.42 -7.51 -33.05
N ASP A 90 44.22 -8.82 -33.26
CA ASP A 90 42.94 -9.49 -33.57
C ASP A 90 42.45 -10.38 -32.41
N GLU A 91 41.32 -10.03 -31.78
CA GLU A 91 40.58 -10.94 -30.88
C GLU A 91 39.05 -10.81 -30.99
N GLY A 92 38.43 -11.73 -31.73
CA GLY A 92 37.25 -12.52 -31.30
C GLY A 92 35.89 -11.84 -31.01
N GLU A 93 34.89 -12.09 -31.87
CA GLU A 93 33.47 -11.84 -31.56
C GLU A 93 32.92 -12.85 -30.51
N PRO A 94 32.19 -12.41 -29.46
CA PRO A 94 31.47 -13.30 -28.56
C PRO A 94 30.04 -13.62 -29.07
N GLU A 95 29.78 -14.91 -29.34
CA GLU A 95 28.48 -15.42 -29.81
C GLU A 95 27.33 -15.18 -28.79
N VAL A 96 26.45 -14.22 -29.06
CA VAL A 96 25.30 -13.91 -28.19
C VAL A 96 24.20 -14.96 -28.37
N LYS A 97 24.10 -15.89 -27.39
CA LYS A 97 23.00 -16.84 -27.31
C LYS A 97 21.69 -16.13 -26.97
N THR A 98 20.82 -16.04 -27.96
CA THR A 98 19.48 -15.46 -27.84
C THR A 98 18.60 -16.29 -26.91
N ILE A 99 18.49 -15.86 -25.65
CA ILE A 99 17.48 -16.35 -24.72
C ILE A 99 16.11 -15.85 -25.21
N ASP A 100 15.16 -16.75 -25.45
CA ASP A 100 13.80 -16.40 -25.83
C ASP A 100 13.05 -15.79 -24.63
N THR A 101 13.12 -14.47 -24.52
CA THR A 101 12.43 -13.70 -23.49
C THR A 101 10.91 -13.72 -23.64
N ALA A 102 10.37 -13.96 -24.84
CA ALA A 102 8.93 -14.04 -25.05
C ALA A 102 8.35 -15.32 -24.43
N SER A 103 9.07 -16.44 -24.53
CA SER A 103 8.71 -17.69 -23.85
C SER A 103 8.73 -17.54 -22.31
N ILE A 104 9.78 -16.91 -21.78
CA ILE A 104 9.90 -16.62 -20.33
C ILE A 104 8.76 -15.70 -19.85
N LEU A 105 8.43 -14.65 -20.61
CA LEU A 105 7.30 -13.76 -20.29
C LEU A 105 5.96 -14.49 -20.33
N ALA A 106 5.72 -15.38 -21.30
CA ALA A 106 4.48 -16.15 -21.40
C ALA A 106 4.29 -17.15 -20.23
N ASP A 107 5.37 -17.77 -19.74
CA ASP A 107 5.30 -18.65 -18.57
C ASP A 107 5.22 -17.87 -17.24
N ILE A 108 5.77 -16.65 -17.19
CA ILE A 108 5.53 -15.70 -16.10
C ILE A 108 4.03 -15.31 -16.07
N ASP A 109 3.45 -14.87 -17.20
CA ASP A 109 2.04 -14.45 -17.26
C ASP A 109 1.07 -15.56 -16.84
N LYS A 110 1.28 -16.80 -17.29
CA LYS A 110 0.50 -17.96 -16.81
C LYS A 110 0.62 -18.14 -15.29
N LYS A 111 1.82 -17.99 -14.73
CA LYS A 111 2.06 -18.13 -13.28
C LYS A 111 1.35 -17.03 -12.47
N TRP A 112 1.27 -15.80 -13.00
CA TRP A 112 0.49 -14.72 -12.39
C TRP A 112 -1.02 -14.97 -12.50
N GLN A 113 -1.52 -15.39 -13.67
CA GLN A 113 -2.95 -15.68 -13.88
C GLN A 113 -3.44 -16.79 -12.94
N MET A 114 -2.73 -17.92 -12.87
CA MET A 114 -3.07 -19.02 -11.95
C MET A 114 -3.07 -18.61 -10.48
N LYS A 115 -2.14 -17.73 -10.05
CA LYS A 115 -2.12 -17.22 -8.67
C LYS A 115 -3.27 -16.25 -8.39
N GLY A 116 -3.69 -15.48 -9.39
CA GLY A 116 -4.76 -14.48 -9.26
C GLY A 116 -6.14 -15.07 -9.00
N GLU A 117 -6.49 -16.21 -9.63
CA GLU A 117 -7.80 -16.84 -9.42
C GLU A 117 -7.96 -17.43 -8.01
N GLU A 118 -6.94 -18.07 -7.46
CA GLU A 118 -6.99 -18.61 -6.09
C GLU A 118 -7.01 -17.49 -5.03
N THR A 119 -6.24 -16.41 -5.19
CA THR A 119 -6.26 -15.31 -4.20
C THR A 119 -7.51 -14.43 -4.29
N SER A 120 -8.11 -14.29 -5.48
CA SER A 120 -9.34 -13.50 -5.66
C SER A 120 -10.54 -14.10 -4.90
N SER A 121 -10.65 -15.43 -4.86
CA SER A 121 -11.79 -16.14 -4.28
C SER A 121 -11.88 -16.05 -2.75
N SER A 122 -10.75 -15.94 -2.05
CA SER A 122 -10.70 -15.91 -0.57
C SER A 122 -10.75 -14.49 0.01
N LEU A 123 -10.20 -13.50 -0.68
CA LEU A 123 -10.17 -12.08 -0.25
C LEU A 123 -11.55 -11.37 -0.25
N GLY A 124 -12.60 -12.03 -0.70
CA GLY A 124 -13.98 -11.50 -0.74
C GLY A 124 -14.97 -12.15 0.22
N ALA A 125 -14.55 -13.12 1.04
CA ALA A 125 -15.45 -13.85 1.93
C ALA A 125 -15.53 -13.21 3.33
N GLU A 126 -16.75 -13.04 3.84
CA GLU A 126 -16.98 -12.68 5.25
C GLU A 126 -16.65 -13.88 6.15
N THR A 127 -15.81 -13.65 7.16
CA THR A 127 -15.27 -14.70 8.05
C THR A 127 -15.83 -14.66 9.47
N GLY A 128 -16.43 -13.54 9.87
CA GLY A 128 -16.95 -13.34 11.23
C GLY A 128 -18.26 -14.10 11.45
N GLN A 129 -18.29 -14.96 12.46
CA GLN A 129 -19.51 -15.61 12.90
C GLN A 129 -20.41 -14.59 13.60
N LEU A 130 -21.54 -14.22 12.98
CA LEU A 130 -22.60 -13.44 13.63
C LEU A 130 -23.15 -14.21 14.84
N VAL A 131 -23.19 -13.57 16.01
CA VAL A 131 -23.69 -14.14 17.27
C VAL A 131 -24.88 -13.33 17.78
N ASN A 132 -25.95 -14.03 18.15
CA ASN A 132 -27.08 -13.44 18.86
C ASN A 132 -26.72 -13.22 20.34
N ASN A 133 -26.18 -12.04 20.64
CA ASN A 133 -25.93 -11.54 21.98
C ASN A 133 -26.74 -10.25 22.22
N SER A 134 -27.11 -9.99 23.48
CA SER A 134 -27.79 -8.76 23.92
C SER A 134 -27.10 -8.09 25.11
N ASP A 135 -25.97 -8.61 25.58
CA ASP A 135 -25.13 -8.01 26.62
C ASP A 135 -23.78 -7.58 26.02
N PHE A 136 -23.66 -6.28 25.75
CA PHE A 136 -22.44 -5.66 25.21
C PHE A 136 -21.63 -4.93 26.29
N SER A 137 -21.84 -5.23 27.58
CA SER A 137 -21.21 -4.52 28.71
C SER A 137 -19.69 -4.46 28.62
N ASP A 138 -19.03 -5.56 28.21
CA ASP A 138 -17.57 -5.65 28.05
C ASP A 138 -17.03 -4.66 26.99
N PHE A 139 -17.73 -4.46 25.88
CA PHE A 139 -17.38 -3.40 24.90
C PHE A 139 -17.50 -2.01 25.54
N HIS A 140 -18.62 -1.74 26.23
CA HIS A 140 -18.87 -0.43 26.85
C HIS A 140 -17.89 -0.12 27.99
N GLU A 141 -17.50 -1.12 28.79
CA GLU A 141 -16.53 -0.98 29.87
C GLU A 141 -15.15 -0.61 29.32
N ARG A 142 -14.68 -1.30 28.26
CA ARG A 142 -13.38 -1.02 27.64
C ARG A 142 -13.37 0.33 26.91
N LEU A 143 -14.38 0.62 26.10
CA LEU A 143 -14.52 1.92 25.43
C LEU A 143 -14.54 3.07 26.46
N SER A 144 -15.31 2.93 27.55
CA SER A 144 -15.34 3.93 28.62
C SER A 144 -14.06 4.00 29.46
N ARG A 145 -13.19 2.98 29.42
CA ARG A 145 -11.90 2.94 30.13
C ARG A 145 -10.84 3.73 29.37
N GLU A 146 -10.77 3.54 28.05
CA GLU A 146 -9.80 4.23 27.18
C GLU A 146 -10.28 5.60 26.67
N GLY A 147 -11.59 5.87 26.78
CA GLY A 147 -12.19 7.15 26.36
C GLY A 147 -12.74 7.16 24.93
N GLY A 148 -13.00 5.98 24.36
CA GLY A 148 -13.54 5.83 23.01
C GLY A 148 -14.94 6.41 22.84
N GLN A 149 -15.12 7.13 21.74
CA GLN A 149 -16.31 7.92 21.45
C GLN A 149 -17.45 7.07 20.86
N THR A 150 -18.66 7.62 20.90
CA THR A 150 -19.85 6.99 20.32
C THR A 150 -20.34 7.77 19.09
N GLY A 151 -20.73 7.03 18.05
CA GLY A 151 -21.18 7.58 16.77
C GLY A 151 -22.62 7.23 16.38
N GLN A 152 -23.06 7.76 15.24
CA GLN A 152 -24.23 7.24 14.51
C GLN A 152 -23.92 5.84 13.98
N VAL A 153 -22.76 5.70 13.33
CA VAL A 153 -22.16 4.41 12.94
C VAL A 153 -20.93 4.20 13.80
N GLN A 154 -20.70 2.96 14.25
CA GLN A 154 -19.56 2.61 15.09
C GLN A 154 -19.17 1.15 14.90
N VAL A 155 -17.87 0.88 14.87
CA VAL A 155 -17.29 -0.46 14.83
C VAL A 155 -16.24 -0.53 15.93
N SER A 156 -16.39 -1.48 16.85
CA SER A 156 -15.45 -1.66 17.96
C SER A 156 -14.94 -3.10 17.98
N LEU A 157 -13.63 -3.27 18.18
CA LEU A 157 -12.94 -4.55 18.24
C LEU A 157 -12.45 -4.80 19.68
N ILE A 158 -12.63 -6.00 20.22
CA ILE A 158 -12.05 -6.40 21.52
C ILE A 158 -11.50 -7.83 21.44
N TRP A 159 -10.37 -8.06 22.13
CA TRP A 159 -9.73 -9.37 22.29
C TRP A 159 -9.17 -9.50 23.71
N ASP A 160 -8.73 -10.70 24.08
CA ASP A 160 -8.44 -11.07 25.48
C ASP A 160 -7.01 -11.62 25.65
N ASN A 161 -6.04 -11.05 24.92
CA ASN A 161 -4.60 -11.26 25.10
C ASN A 161 -3.82 -9.96 24.80
N VAL A 162 -2.47 -10.04 24.76
CA VAL A 162 -1.57 -8.88 24.59
C VAL A 162 -1.05 -8.67 23.15
N ASN A 163 -1.52 -9.45 22.17
CA ASN A 163 -1.12 -9.27 20.77
C ASN A 163 -1.71 -7.98 20.18
N ASP A 164 -1.17 -7.57 19.04
CA ASP A 164 -1.55 -6.36 18.31
C ASP A 164 -2.52 -6.71 17.15
N LEU A 165 -3.75 -6.18 17.21
CA LEU A 165 -4.82 -6.44 16.23
C LEU A 165 -5.37 -5.14 15.65
N ASP A 166 -4.95 -4.81 14.43
CA ASP A 166 -5.48 -3.73 13.59
C ASP A 166 -6.99 -3.89 13.33
N LEU A 167 -7.80 -2.93 13.78
CA LEU A 167 -9.13 -2.68 13.24
C LEU A 167 -9.03 -1.83 11.96
N SER A 168 -9.80 -2.20 10.94
CA SER A 168 -9.89 -1.40 9.72
C SER A 168 -11.29 -1.39 9.13
N VAL A 169 -11.72 -0.24 8.62
CA VAL A 169 -13.03 -0.11 7.97
C VAL A 169 -12.90 0.58 6.62
N ILE A 170 -13.37 -0.10 5.57
CA ILE A 170 -13.47 0.51 4.22
C ILE A 170 -14.84 1.17 4.10
N CYS A 171 -14.84 2.48 3.85
CA CYS A 171 -16.03 3.29 3.60
C CYS A 171 -16.64 3.06 2.21
N PRO A 172 -17.90 3.49 1.96
CA PRO A 172 -18.53 3.46 0.64
C PRO A 172 -17.77 4.21 -0.49
N SER A 173 -16.85 5.11 -0.11
CA SER A 173 -15.92 5.80 -1.01
C SER A 173 -14.73 4.95 -1.48
N GLY A 174 -14.50 3.79 -0.89
CA GLY A 174 -13.28 2.98 -1.06
C GLY A 174 -12.07 3.43 -0.23
N GLU A 175 -12.28 4.33 0.74
CA GLU A 175 -11.23 4.83 1.66
C GLU A 175 -11.16 3.93 2.91
N ARG A 176 -9.98 3.37 3.24
CA ARG A 176 -9.72 2.60 4.48
C ARG A 176 -9.46 3.58 5.63
N ILE A 177 -10.17 3.41 6.74
CA ILE A 177 -9.75 3.86 8.07
C ILE A 177 -8.93 2.73 8.69
N SER A 178 -7.79 3.06 9.29
CA SER A 178 -6.80 2.19 9.96
C SER A 178 -5.82 3.08 10.72
N PHE A 179 -4.87 2.52 11.48
CA PHE A 179 -3.76 3.24 12.14
C PHE A 179 -3.17 4.37 11.29
N ASP A 180 -2.63 4.01 10.10
CA ASP A 180 -2.04 4.94 9.10
C ASP A 180 -2.97 6.06 8.60
N ASN A 181 -4.29 5.90 8.70
CA ASN A 181 -5.29 6.84 8.17
C ASN A 181 -6.47 6.96 9.13
N ASN A 182 -6.15 7.32 10.37
CA ASN A 182 -7.10 7.35 11.49
C ASN A 182 -8.22 8.41 11.37
N VAL A 183 -8.15 9.36 10.44
CA VAL A 183 -9.23 10.32 10.14
C VAL A 183 -9.50 10.36 8.63
N SER A 184 -10.65 9.81 8.21
CA SER A 184 -11.00 9.65 6.79
C SER A 184 -11.91 10.76 6.26
N LYS A 185 -11.85 11.02 4.95
CA LYS A 185 -12.73 12.00 4.28
C LYS A 185 -14.18 11.53 4.19
N CYS A 186 -14.45 10.26 4.49
CA CYS A 186 -15.81 9.77 4.77
C CYS A 186 -16.32 10.09 6.19
N GLY A 187 -15.66 11.01 6.92
CA GLY A 187 -16.18 11.54 8.19
C GLY A 187 -16.13 10.59 9.37
N GLY A 188 -15.39 9.49 9.25
CA GLY A 188 -15.15 8.51 10.31
C GLY A 188 -13.73 8.59 10.85
N GLN A 189 -13.56 8.23 12.11
CA GLN A 189 -12.30 8.31 12.84
C GLN A 189 -12.04 7.00 13.62
N LEU A 190 -10.81 6.48 13.54
CA LEU A 190 -10.23 5.57 14.54
C LEU A 190 -9.74 6.44 15.72
N ASP A 191 -10.32 6.26 16.90
CA ASP A 191 -10.05 7.11 18.08
C ASP A 191 -9.54 6.36 19.30
N VAL A 192 -9.71 5.04 19.34
CA VAL A 192 -8.99 4.12 20.23
C VAL A 192 -8.34 3.05 19.39
N ASP A 193 -7.08 2.80 19.71
CA ASP A 193 -6.08 2.02 19.00
C ASP A 193 -5.20 1.41 20.10
N MET A 194 -4.98 0.10 20.11
CA MET A 194 -4.40 -0.59 21.27
C MET A 194 -3.52 -1.79 20.93
N ASN A 195 -2.38 -1.84 21.64
CA ASN A 195 -1.31 -2.83 21.58
C ASN A 195 -0.23 -2.64 20.50
N GLU A 196 -0.11 -1.46 19.85
CA GLU A 196 1.15 -0.94 19.22
C GLU A 196 2.38 -1.08 20.16
N SER A 197 2.12 -1.18 21.46
CA SER A 197 3.01 -1.88 22.40
C SER A 197 2.17 -2.67 23.41
N PRO A 198 2.61 -3.87 23.85
CA PRO A 198 1.80 -4.79 24.64
C PRO A 198 1.55 -4.24 26.04
N THR A 199 0.42 -3.57 26.21
CA THR A 199 0.10 -2.74 27.38
C THR A 199 -1.20 -3.15 28.07
N SER A 200 -2.06 -3.91 27.39
CA SER A 200 -3.34 -4.40 27.93
C SER A 200 -3.54 -5.89 27.60
N ASP A 201 -4.06 -6.64 28.58
CA ASP A 201 -4.61 -7.99 28.42
C ASP A 201 -6.11 -7.97 28.05
N LYS A 202 -6.72 -6.77 28.04
CA LYS A 202 -8.11 -6.52 27.64
C LYS A 202 -8.21 -5.30 26.70
N PRO A 203 -7.48 -5.29 25.58
CA PRO A 203 -7.50 -4.19 24.61
C PRO A 203 -8.89 -3.98 23.98
N VAL A 204 -9.01 -2.82 23.32
CA VAL A 204 -10.16 -2.39 22.51
C VAL A 204 -9.68 -1.46 21.41
N GLU A 205 -10.23 -1.57 20.20
CA GLU A 205 -10.13 -0.54 19.16
C GLU A 205 -11.50 -0.01 18.78
N ASN A 206 -11.56 1.20 18.24
CA ASN A 206 -12.81 1.88 17.94
C ASN A 206 -12.74 2.79 16.72
N VAL A 207 -13.56 2.50 15.71
CA VAL A 207 -13.84 3.40 14.58
C VAL A 207 -15.28 3.92 14.70
N TYR A 208 -15.46 5.24 14.72
CA TYR A 208 -16.78 5.86 14.86
C TYR A 208 -17.02 7.00 13.86
N TRP A 209 -18.30 7.24 13.56
CA TRP A 209 -18.78 8.38 12.77
C TRP A 209 -19.67 9.27 13.64
N PRO A 210 -19.31 10.54 13.91
CA PRO A 210 -20.20 11.52 14.51
C PRO A 210 -21.59 11.58 13.84
N SER A 211 -22.58 12.11 14.56
CA SER A 211 -23.95 12.25 14.04
C SER A 211 -24.00 12.92 12.66
N ASP A 212 -24.67 12.25 11.72
CA ASP A 212 -24.85 12.67 10.32
C ASP A 212 -23.54 12.80 9.50
N SER A 213 -22.40 12.27 9.97
CA SER A 213 -21.15 12.24 9.19
C SER A 213 -21.01 11.01 8.29
N ALA A 214 -21.70 9.90 8.59
CA ALA A 214 -21.57 8.63 7.89
C ALA A 214 -22.22 8.64 6.49
N PRO A 215 -21.46 8.40 5.40
CA PRO A 215 -22.06 8.22 4.08
C PRO A 215 -22.95 6.98 4.00
N LYS A 216 -24.05 7.08 3.24
CA LYS A 216 -24.90 5.92 2.94
C LYS A 216 -24.18 4.97 1.97
N GLY A 217 -24.39 3.67 2.14
CA GLY A 217 -23.78 2.63 1.28
C GLY A 217 -23.13 1.49 2.07
N GLU A 218 -22.29 0.72 1.38
CA GLU A 218 -21.63 -0.49 1.88
C GLU A 218 -20.33 -0.18 2.64
N TYR A 219 -20.16 -0.78 3.82
CA TYR A 219 -18.97 -0.71 4.67
C TYR A 219 -18.41 -2.12 4.86
N LYS A 220 -17.08 -2.25 4.92
CA LYS A 220 -16.40 -3.54 5.15
C LYS A 220 -15.52 -3.45 6.38
N VAL A 221 -15.77 -4.29 7.37
CA VAL A 221 -14.92 -4.41 8.56
C VAL A 221 -13.84 -5.46 8.30
N ILE A 222 -12.60 -5.08 8.55
CA ILE A 222 -11.40 -5.89 8.37
C ILE A 222 -10.66 -5.95 9.70
N ILE A 223 -10.15 -7.13 10.05
CA ILE A 223 -9.14 -7.31 11.10
C ILE A 223 -7.85 -7.80 10.46
N GLU A 224 -6.73 -7.31 10.96
CA GLU A 224 -5.39 -7.71 10.61
C GLU A 224 -4.63 -8.03 11.92
N HIS A 225 -3.95 -9.18 11.98
CA HIS A 225 -3.05 -9.50 13.10
C HIS A 225 -1.69 -8.91 12.72
N PHE A 226 -1.27 -7.89 13.46
CA PHE A 226 -0.14 -7.05 13.06
C PHE A 226 1.16 -7.61 13.62
N GLU A 227 1.27 -7.68 14.95
CA GLU A 227 2.42 -8.26 15.65
C GLU A 227 1.99 -9.23 16.78
N GLN A 228 2.66 -10.38 16.82
CA GLN A 228 2.58 -11.30 17.97
C GLN A 228 3.50 -10.79 19.09
N HIS A 229 2.91 -10.36 20.20
CA HIS A 229 3.65 -9.95 21.40
C HIS A 229 3.60 -10.98 22.54
N GLY A 230 2.61 -11.88 22.55
CA GLY A 230 2.44 -12.94 23.56
C GLY A 230 2.98 -14.31 23.12
N ASP A 231 3.12 -15.24 24.07
CA ASP A 231 3.50 -16.64 23.78
C ASP A 231 2.45 -17.38 22.93
N GLU A 232 1.19 -16.93 22.96
CA GLU A 232 0.06 -17.47 22.20
C GLU A 232 -0.26 -16.57 21.00
N ASP A 233 -0.14 -17.12 19.80
CA ASP A 233 -0.40 -16.42 18.53
C ASP A 233 -1.91 -16.33 18.23
N LEU A 234 -2.61 -17.45 18.35
CA LEU A 234 -4.05 -17.57 18.07
C LEU A 234 -4.85 -16.62 18.98
N THR A 235 -5.48 -15.63 18.38
CA THR A 235 -6.17 -14.56 19.08
C THR A 235 -7.66 -14.59 18.73
N SER A 236 -8.48 -15.04 19.68
CA SER A 236 -9.95 -14.95 19.57
C SER A 236 -10.40 -13.50 19.75
N TYR A 237 -11.22 -13.01 18.83
CA TYR A 237 -11.70 -11.62 18.79
C TYR A 237 -13.22 -11.52 18.76
N ARG A 238 -13.74 -10.35 19.14
CA ARG A 238 -15.15 -9.96 19.03
C ARG A 238 -15.25 -8.55 18.44
N VAL A 239 -16.12 -8.39 17.45
CA VAL A 239 -16.44 -7.09 16.82
C VAL A 239 -17.89 -6.74 17.11
N LEU A 240 -18.14 -5.51 17.56
CA LEU A 240 -19.48 -4.94 17.66
C LEU A 240 -19.66 -3.89 16.55
N VAL A 241 -20.64 -4.10 15.67
CA VAL A 241 -21.04 -3.14 14.64
C VAL A 241 -22.37 -2.50 15.04
N ASN A 242 -22.40 -1.17 15.10
CA ASN A 242 -23.60 -0.34 15.09
C ASN A 242 -23.72 0.32 13.71
N ASP A 243 -24.79 0.03 12.97
CA ASP A 243 -25.06 0.60 11.64
C ASP A 243 -25.95 1.86 11.65
N GLY A 244 -26.29 2.37 12.84
CA GLY A 244 -27.23 3.47 13.05
C GLY A 244 -28.65 3.01 13.40
N PHE A 245 -28.94 1.71 13.35
CA PHE A 245 -30.24 1.13 13.68
C PHE A 245 -30.14 0.00 14.72
N GLU A 246 -29.18 -0.91 14.56
CA GLU A 246 -28.99 -2.03 15.48
C GLU A 246 -27.51 -2.38 15.72
N HIS A 247 -27.26 -3.06 16.84
CA HIS A 247 -25.96 -3.62 17.19
C HIS A 247 -25.89 -5.09 16.78
N ARG A 248 -24.84 -5.48 16.04
CA ARG A 248 -24.55 -6.88 15.68
C ARG A 248 -23.14 -7.25 16.15
N GLU A 249 -23.03 -8.38 16.86
CA GLU A 249 -21.74 -8.90 17.32
C GLU A 249 -21.26 -10.04 16.40
N TYR A 250 -20.02 -9.93 15.93
CA TYR A 250 -19.34 -10.94 15.13
C TYR A 250 -18.15 -11.48 15.93
N ARG A 251 -17.89 -12.78 15.84
CA ARG A 251 -16.77 -13.45 16.52
C ARG A 251 -15.89 -14.19 15.51
N GLY A 252 -14.62 -14.32 15.85
CA GLY A 252 -13.69 -15.14 15.08
C GLY A 252 -12.38 -15.31 15.83
N GLU A 253 -11.42 -15.90 15.12
CA GLU A 253 -10.05 -16.12 15.59
C GLU A 253 -9.10 -15.74 14.45
N ILE A 254 -7.87 -15.35 14.78
CA ILE A 254 -6.82 -15.02 13.81
C ILE A 254 -5.44 -15.33 14.38
N THR A 255 -4.51 -15.76 13.53
CA THR A 255 -3.06 -15.93 13.80
C THR A 255 -2.25 -14.95 12.98
N ASN A 256 -1.04 -14.58 13.41
CA ASN A 256 -0.19 -13.60 12.71
C ASN A 256 0.11 -14.01 11.27
N ASP A 257 0.36 -15.30 11.02
CA ASP A 257 0.62 -15.89 9.70
C ASP A 257 -0.60 -15.86 8.73
N GLU A 258 -1.79 -15.41 9.17
CA GLU A 258 -2.98 -15.31 8.33
C GLU A 258 -3.12 -13.92 7.67
N PRO A 259 -3.63 -13.85 6.42
CA PRO A 259 -3.89 -12.58 5.76
C PRO A 259 -5.08 -11.84 6.41
N PRO A 260 -5.16 -10.50 6.26
CA PRO A 260 -6.28 -9.70 6.78
C PRO A 260 -7.64 -10.24 6.37
N ARG A 261 -8.55 -10.30 7.35
CA ARG A 261 -9.86 -10.95 7.24
C ARG A 261 -10.97 -9.92 7.16
N ILE A 262 -11.82 -10.01 6.13
CA ILE A 262 -13.13 -9.35 6.18
C ILE A 262 -13.95 -10.07 7.24
N VAL A 263 -14.28 -9.38 8.33
CA VAL A 263 -15.13 -9.92 9.40
C VAL A 263 -16.57 -9.91 8.92
N CYS A 264 -17.05 -8.76 8.45
CA CYS A 264 -18.40 -8.58 7.95
C CYS A 264 -18.51 -7.41 6.96
N VAL A 265 -19.58 -7.43 6.17
CA VAL A 265 -20.03 -6.32 5.32
C VAL A 265 -21.39 -5.85 5.85
N PHE A 266 -21.56 -4.54 6.00
CA PHE A 266 -22.83 -3.93 6.43
C PHE A 266 -23.19 -2.73 5.55
N SER A 267 -24.41 -2.21 5.71
CA SER A 267 -24.91 -1.08 4.91
C SER A 267 -25.59 -0.04 5.79
N VAL A 268 -25.32 1.23 5.50
CA VAL A 268 -25.93 2.39 6.17
C VAL A 268 -26.96 3.01 5.22
N GLY A 269 -28.22 3.09 5.68
CA GLY A 269 -29.40 3.49 4.88
C GLY A 269 -29.73 4.97 4.90
#